data_AF-A0A8S3FQE1-F1
#
_entry.id   AF-A0A8S3FQE1-F1
#
_cell.length_a   1.000
_cell.length_b   1.000
_cell.length_c   1.000
_cell.angle_alpha   90.00
_cell.angle_beta   90.00
_cell.angle_gamma   90.00
#
_symmetry.space_group_name_H-M   'P 1'
#
loop_
_entity.id
_entity.type
_entity.pdbx_description
1 polymer ?
#
loop_
_entity_poly.entity_id
_entity_poly.type
_entity_poly.pdbx_seq_one_letter_code
_entity_poly.pdbx_strand_id
1 'polypeptide(L)'
;KADEVNEKLRLALKTSKDIEKLRDGYRPAAKRGAILFFVLSEMSLINTMYQYSLTSYLDVFEFSLRKSIPDANLERRLKNIMSTLTLNVYNYGCTGIFEKHKLLFSFDITIKLEQDRGNLTQDELDFFIKGNISLEKSKRKKPFAWLHDQTWEDCVRLARDFTTEFATLLDDIEHNESVWKK
;
A
#
# COMPACT_ATOMS: atom_id res chain seq x y z
N LYS A 1 -49.45 26.41 1.06
CA LYS A 1 -48.12 26.98 0.68
C LYS A 1 -47.04 26.65 1.71
N ALA A 2 -47.24 26.93 3.01
CA ALA A 2 -46.28 26.55 4.05
C ALA A 2 -46.10 25.03 4.19
N ASP A 3 -47.19 24.25 4.16
CA ASP A 3 -47.12 22.78 4.30
C ASP A 3 -46.41 22.10 3.12
N GLU A 4 -46.59 22.63 1.91
CA GLU A 4 -45.91 22.14 0.71
C GLU A 4 -44.40 22.40 0.76
N VAL A 5 -43.99 23.57 1.29
CA VAL A 5 -42.58 23.89 1.53
C VAL A 5 -42.00 22.97 2.61
N ASN A 6 -42.77 22.68 3.67
CA ASN A 6 -42.32 21.84 4.77
C ASN A 6 -42.15 20.37 4.31
N GLU A 7 -43.06 19.85 3.48
CA GLU A 7 -42.93 18.50 2.94
C GLU A 7 -41.78 18.38 1.94
N LYS A 8 -41.57 19.40 1.09
CA LYS A 8 -40.39 19.48 0.21
C LYS A 8 -39.09 19.52 1.01
N LEU A 9 -39.05 20.26 2.11
CA LEU A 9 -37.89 20.31 3.01
C LEU A 9 -37.62 18.95 3.65
N ARG A 10 -38.68 18.27 4.11
CA ARG A 10 -38.58 16.93 4.71
C ARG A 10 -38.05 15.89 3.72
N LEU A 11 -38.53 15.92 2.48
CA LEU A 11 -38.04 15.06 1.40
C LEU A 11 -36.58 15.37 1.06
N ALA A 12 -36.21 16.64 0.93
CA ALA A 12 -34.84 17.06 0.65
C ALA A 12 -33.86 16.58 1.73
N LEU A 13 -34.24 16.69 3.02
CA LEU A 13 -33.44 16.20 4.14
C LEU A 13 -33.25 14.67 4.09
N LYS A 14 -34.31 13.92 3.72
CA LYS A 14 -34.21 12.46 3.57
C LYS A 14 -33.27 12.09 2.42
N THR A 15 -33.45 12.69 1.24
CA THR A 15 -32.60 12.46 0.07
C THR A 15 -31.15 12.82 0.36
N SER A 16 -30.89 13.92 1.07
CA SER A 16 -29.54 14.31 1.47
C SER A 16 -28.87 13.27 2.36
N LYS A 17 -29.60 12.69 3.34
CA LYS A 17 -29.09 11.59 4.17
C LYS A 17 -28.80 10.33 3.35
N ASP A 18 -29.66 10.01 2.39
CA ASP A 18 -29.46 8.84 1.52
C ASP A 18 -28.24 9.02 0.60
N ILE A 19 -28.03 10.23 0.06
CA ILE A 19 -26.84 10.58 -0.72
C ILE A 19 -25.58 10.47 0.14
N GLU A 20 -25.61 10.98 1.37
CA GLU A 20 -24.47 10.92 2.28
C GLU A 20 -24.05 9.48 2.56
N LYS A 21 -25.04 8.62 2.87
CA LYS A 21 -24.83 7.19 3.09
C LYS A 21 -24.25 6.49 1.87
N LEU A 22 -24.75 6.80 0.67
CA LEU A 22 -24.22 6.26 -0.58
C LEU A 22 -22.78 6.72 -0.80
N ARG A 23 -22.50 8.03 -0.64
CA ARG A 23 -21.17 8.62 -0.80
C ARG A 23 -20.15 7.97 0.12
N ASP A 24 -20.50 7.79 1.40
CA ASP A 24 -19.62 7.17 2.39
C ASP A 24 -19.33 5.71 2.05
N GLY A 25 -20.29 4.99 1.45
CA GLY A 25 -20.07 3.64 0.93
C GLY A 25 -18.96 3.55 -0.12
N TYR A 26 -18.74 4.60 -0.93
CA TYR A 26 -17.69 4.63 -1.96
C TYR A 26 -16.35 5.19 -1.47
N ARG A 27 -16.27 5.66 -0.22
CA ARG A 27 -15.04 6.21 0.37
C ARG A 27 -13.83 5.26 0.26
N PRO A 28 -13.95 3.93 0.41
CA PRO A 28 -12.81 3.02 0.23
C PRO A 28 -12.21 3.07 -1.18
N ALA A 29 -13.05 3.10 -2.22
CA ALA A 29 -12.58 3.23 -3.61
C ALA A 29 -11.95 4.59 -3.89
N ALA A 30 -12.49 5.66 -3.29
CA ALA A 30 -11.89 7.00 -3.37
C ALA A 30 -10.50 7.05 -2.68
N LYS A 31 -10.37 6.44 -1.50
CA LYS A 31 -9.09 6.34 -0.78
C LYS A 31 -8.06 5.57 -1.60
N ARG A 32 -8.44 4.43 -2.17
CA ARG A 32 -7.61 3.64 -3.11
C ARG A 32 -7.13 4.50 -4.29
N GLY A 33 -8.03 5.30 -4.87
CA GLY A 33 -7.69 6.23 -5.94
C GLY A 33 -6.64 7.24 -5.52
N ALA A 34 -6.87 7.93 -4.39
CA ALA A 34 -5.92 8.91 -3.87
C ALA A 34 -4.51 8.31 -3.67
N ILE A 35 -4.42 7.12 -3.07
CA ILE A 35 -3.13 6.42 -2.87
C ILE A 35 -2.44 6.17 -4.21
N LEU A 36 -3.17 5.63 -5.20
CA LEU A 36 -2.61 5.33 -6.52
C LEU A 36 -2.16 6.58 -7.27
N PHE A 37 -2.86 7.71 -7.10
CA PHE A 37 -2.43 8.99 -7.66
C PHE A 37 -1.11 9.46 -7.05
N PHE A 38 -1.01 9.42 -5.71
CA PHE A 38 0.21 9.85 -5.02
C PHE A 38 1.41 8.99 -5.44
N VAL A 39 1.27 7.66 -5.44
CA VAL A 39 2.31 6.74 -5.91
C VAL A 39 2.75 7.08 -7.34
N LEU A 40 1.80 7.29 -8.25
CA LEU A 40 2.10 7.66 -9.64
C LEU A 40 2.84 9.01 -9.73
N SER A 41 2.43 10.01 -8.95
CA SER A 41 3.05 11.35 -8.94
C SER A 41 4.45 11.35 -8.30
N GLU A 42 4.67 10.53 -7.28
CA GLU A 42 5.93 10.38 -6.56
C GLU A 42 7.02 9.72 -7.41
N MET A 43 6.66 9.03 -8.50
CA MET A 43 7.63 8.53 -9.48
C MET A 43 8.52 9.64 -10.08
N SER A 44 8.07 10.89 -10.06
CA SER A 44 8.88 12.06 -10.45
C SER A 44 10.14 12.24 -9.58
N LEU A 45 10.14 11.74 -8.34
CA LEU A 45 11.29 11.73 -7.43
C LEU A 45 12.35 10.70 -7.87
N ILE A 46 11.93 9.63 -8.55
CA ILE A 46 12.84 8.61 -9.10
C ILE A 46 13.48 9.12 -10.38
N ASN A 47 12.69 9.76 -11.24
CA ASN A 47 13.18 10.40 -12.44
C ASN A 47 12.29 11.59 -12.79
N THR A 48 12.89 12.75 -13.03
CA THR A 48 12.18 14.00 -13.34
C THR A 48 11.31 13.93 -14.59
N MET A 49 11.53 12.95 -15.48
CA MET A 49 10.68 12.70 -16.66
C MET A 49 9.36 11.99 -16.33
N TYR A 50 9.22 11.34 -15.16
CA TYR A 50 8.01 10.62 -14.76
C TYR A 50 6.98 11.54 -14.13
N GLN A 51 6.53 12.51 -14.92
CA GLN A 51 5.53 13.48 -14.49
C GLN A 51 4.15 13.10 -15.02
N TYR A 52 3.19 13.06 -14.10
CA TYR A 52 1.80 12.76 -14.41
C TYR A 52 0.91 13.86 -13.83
N SER A 53 -0.01 14.37 -14.64
CA SER A 53 -0.98 15.37 -14.19
C SER A 53 -2.16 14.70 -13.49
N LEU A 54 -2.79 15.42 -12.55
CA LEU A 54 -4.04 14.96 -11.95
C LEU A 54 -5.14 14.79 -13.01
N THR A 55 -5.19 15.67 -14.01
CA THR A 55 -6.18 15.59 -15.10
C THR A 55 -6.07 14.26 -15.86
N SER A 56 -4.87 13.90 -16.32
CA SER A 56 -4.66 12.63 -17.03
C SER A 56 -4.93 11.41 -16.15
N TYR A 57 -4.60 11.50 -14.86
CA TYR A 57 -4.96 10.47 -13.89
C TYR A 57 -6.49 10.32 -13.76
N LEU A 58 -7.24 11.43 -13.70
CA LEU A 58 -8.70 11.41 -13.59
C LEU A 58 -9.35 10.76 -14.82
N ASP A 59 -8.79 10.92 -16.01
CA ASP A 59 -9.25 10.21 -17.22
C ASP A 59 -9.12 8.69 -17.06
N VAL A 60 -7.98 8.21 -16.53
CA VAL A 60 -7.74 6.79 -16.22
C VAL A 60 -8.67 6.30 -15.11
N PHE A 61 -8.91 7.14 -14.10
CA PHE A 61 -9.81 6.84 -13.00
C PHE A 61 -11.25 6.66 -13.50
N GLU A 62 -11.75 7.60 -14.29
CA GLU A 62 -13.08 7.53 -14.89
C GLU A 62 -13.21 6.33 -15.83
N PHE A 63 -12.20 6.09 -16.67
CA PHE A 63 -12.15 4.90 -17.52
C PHE A 63 -12.26 3.60 -16.70
N SER A 64 -11.58 3.54 -15.56
CA SER A 64 -11.61 2.38 -14.65
C SER A 64 -12.99 2.18 -14.01
N LEU A 65 -13.68 3.27 -13.64
CA LEU A 65 -15.05 3.20 -13.15
C LEU A 65 -16.01 2.65 -14.20
N ARG A 66 -15.88 3.09 -15.45
CA ARG A 66 -16.71 2.65 -16.58
C ARG A 66 -16.43 1.18 -16.98
N LYS A 67 -15.18 0.72 -16.88
CA LYS A 67 -14.77 -0.63 -17.31
C LYS A 67 -14.85 -1.70 -16.23
N SER A 68 -14.85 -1.31 -14.96
CA SER A 68 -14.96 -2.27 -13.86
C SER A 68 -16.30 -3.01 -13.90
N ILE A 69 -16.27 -4.29 -13.55
CA ILE A 69 -17.43 -5.18 -13.61
C ILE A 69 -18.54 -4.65 -12.66
N PRO A 70 -19.77 -4.42 -13.15
CA PRO A 70 -20.88 -4.00 -12.31
C PRO A 70 -21.31 -5.16 -11.38
N ASP A 71 -21.74 -4.82 -10.17
CA ASP A 71 -22.28 -5.77 -9.19
C ASP A 71 -23.34 -5.04 -8.36
N ALA A 72 -24.43 -5.74 -8.02
CA ALA A 72 -25.51 -5.22 -7.20
C ALA A 72 -25.11 -5.11 -5.72
N ASN A 73 -24.20 -5.98 -5.27
CA ASN A 73 -23.60 -5.89 -3.95
C ASN A 73 -22.49 -4.83 -3.96
N LEU A 74 -22.65 -3.79 -3.13
CA LEU A 74 -21.73 -2.66 -3.07
C LEU A 74 -20.29 -3.10 -2.76
N GLU A 75 -20.08 -4.01 -1.81
CA GLU A 75 -18.74 -4.47 -1.43
C GLU A 75 -18.02 -5.15 -2.60
N ARG A 76 -18.71 -6.04 -3.32
CA ARG A 76 -18.18 -6.67 -4.54
C ARG A 76 -17.92 -5.65 -5.64
N ARG A 77 -18.84 -4.69 -5.82
CA ARG A 77 -18.67 -3.60 -6.78
C ARG A 77 -17.42 -2.78 -6.48
N LEU A 78 -17.19 -2.44 -5.21
CA LEU A 78 -16.01 -1.69 -4.78
C LEU A 78 -14.73 -2.50 -5.02
N LYS A 79 -14.72 -3.80 -4.71
CA LYS A 79 -13.58 -4.68 -5.00
C LYS A 79 -13.25 -4.70 -6.49
N ASN A 80 -14.26 -4.82 -7.34
CA ASN A 80 -14.10 -4.78 -8.80
C ASN A 80 -13.52 -3.42 -9.26
N ILE A 81 -14.07 -2.31 -8.77
CA ILE A 81 -13.55 -0.96 -9.06
C ILE A 81 -12.09 -0.84 -8.66
N MET A 82 -11.75 -1.18 -7.41
CA MET A 82 -10.39 -1.05 -6.88
C MET A 82 -9.39 -1.92 -7.66
N SER A 83 -9.78 -3.14 -8.03
CA SER A 83 -8.94 -4.04 -8.82
C SER A 83 -8.70 -3.50 -10.23
N THR A 84 -9.75 -3.08 -10.93
CA THR A 84 -9.64 -2.50 -12.28
C THR A 84 -8.83 -1.21 -12.26
N LEU A 85 -9.06 -0.35 -11.28
CA LEU A 85 -8.33 0.91 -11.12
C LEU A 85 -6.85 0.67 -10.89
N THR A 86 -6.49 -0.26 -10.00
CA THR A 86 -5.08 -0.58 -9.71
C THR A 86 -4.36 -1.05 -10.97
N LEU A 87 -4.98 -1.96 -11.74
CA LEU A 87 -4.41 -2.47 -12.98
C LEU A 87 -4.26 -1.39 -14.05
N ASN A 88 -5.30 -0.56 -14.24
CA ASN A 88 -5.26 0.49 -15.25
C ASN A 88 -4.24 1.58 -14.92
N VAL A 89 -4.12 1.98 -13.65
CA VAL A 89 -3.09 2.94 -13.22
C VAL A 89 -1.70 2.35 -13.39
N TYR A 90 -1.49 1.08 -13.02
CA TYR A 90 -0.22 0.41 -13.25
C TYR A 90 0.16 0.39 -14.74
N ASN A 91 -0.77 -0.02 -15.61
CA ASN A 91 -0.56 -0.06 -17.05
C ASN A 91 -0.26 1.33 -17.61
N TYR A 92 -1.03 2.34 -17.19
CA TYR A 92 -0.83 3.73 -17.58
C TYR A 92 0.56 4.23 -17.19
N GLY A 93 0.98 4.04 -15.94
CA GLY A 93 2.33 4.39 -15.50
C GLY A 93 3.41 3.67 -16.31
N CYS A 94 3.25 2.35 -16.51
CA CYS A 94 4.16 1.50 -17.28
C CYS A 94 4.34 1.89 -18.75
N THR A 95 3.46 2.72 -19.32
CA THR A 95 3.66 3.27 -20.68
C THR A 95 4.72 4.38 -20.73
N GLY A 96 4.93 5.10 -19.62
CA GLY A 96 5.83 6.25 -19.54
C GLY A 96 7.14 6.00 -18.77
N ILE A 97 7.22 4.93 -17.97
CA ILE A 97 8.41 4.61 -17.17
C ILE A 97 9.33 3.58 -17.85
N PHE A 98 10.64 3.69 -17.58
CA PHE A 98 11.62 2.73 -18.08
C PHE A 98 11.45 1.36 -17.41
N GLU A 99 11.78 0.30 -18.15
CA GLU A 99 11.66 -1.09 -17.70
C GLU A 99 12.30 -1.33 -16.32
N LYS A 100 13.51 -0.79 -16.10
CA LYS A 100 14.25 -0.92 -14.84
C LYS A 100 13.52 -0.39 -13.60
N HIS A 101 12.51 0.47 -13.76
CA HIS A 101 11.75 1.06 -12.66
C HIS A 101 10.33 0.48 -12.52
N LYS A 102 9.90 -0.43 -13.42
CA LYS A 102 8.55 -1.03 -13.34
C LYS A 102 8.36 -1.89 -12.10
N LEU A 103 9.39 -2.65 -11.70
CA LEU A 103 9.35 -3.43 -10.47
C LEU A 103 9.24 -2.52 -9.24
N LEU A 104 10.00 -1.42 -9.20
CA LEU A 104 9.92 -0.43 -8.12
C LEU A 104 8.51 0.16 -8.04
N PHE A 105 7.91 0.54 -9.17
CA PHE A 105 6.56 1.08 -9.20
C PHE A 105 5.51 0.06 -8.71
N SER A 106 5.60 -1.19 -9.14
CA SER A 106 4.73 -2.28 -8.65
C SER A 106 4.90 -2.51 -7.15
N PHE A 107 6.14 -2.49 -6.67
CA PHE A 107 6.47 -2.62 -5.26
C PHE A 107 5.89 -1.47 -4.44
N ASP A 108 6.09 -0.22 -4.85
CA ASP A 108 5.58 0.95 -4.13
C ASP A 108 4.03 0.98 -4.08
N ILE A 109 3.37 0.64 -5.20
CA ILE A 109 1.92 0.41 -5.20
C ILE A 109 1.56 -0.62 -4.13
N THR A 110 2.22 -1.78 -4.10
CA THR A 110 1.90 -2.85 -3.15
C THR A 110 2.08 -2.38 -1.70
N ILE A 111 3.22 -1.75 -1.40
CA ILE A 111 3.55 -1.24 -0.06
C ILE A 111 2.50 -0.24 0.43
N LYS A 112 2.18 0.80 -0.34
CA LYS A 112 1.19 1.80 0.09
C LYS A 112 -0.20 1.20 0.32
N LEU A 113 -0.55 0.16 -0.45
CA LEU A 113 -1.85 -0.50 -0.32
C LEU A 113 -1.92 -1.46 0.87
N GLU A 114 -0.83 -2.14 1.22
CA GLU A 114 -0.77 -2.98 2.41
C GLU A 114 -0.65 -2.14 3.69
N GLN A 115 0.03 -0.98 3.63
CA GLN A 115 -0.01 0.02 4.70
C GLN A 115 -1.43 0.56 4.92
N ASP A 116 -2.17 0.84 3.84
CA ASP A 116 -3.58 1.27 3.93
C ASP A 116 -4.49 0.23 4.60
N ARG A 117 -4.18 -1.06 4.42
CA ARG A 117 -4.88 -2.19 5.05
C ARG A 117 -4.46 -2.44 6.49
N GLY A 118 -3.35 -1.85 6.93
CA GLY A 118 -2.75 -2.11 8.24
C GLY A 118 -1.98 -3.43 8.32
N ASN A 119 -1.65 -4.03 7.17
CA ASN A 119 -0.87 -5.28 7.10
C ASN A 119 0.64 -5.03 7.09
N LEU A 120 1.06 -3.77 6.94
CA LEU A 120 2.44 -3.35 6.92
C LEU A 120 2.58 -2.03 7.68
N THR A 121 3.54 -1.98 8.59
CA THR A 121 3.90 -0.78 9.34
C THR A 121 5.04 -0.02 8.68
N GLN A 122 5.20 1.26 9.02
CA GLN A 122 6.34 2.04 8.53
C GLN A 122 7.66 1.52 9.10
N ASP A 123 7.68 1.01 10.32
CA ASP A 123 8.89 0.49 10.98
C ASP A 123 9.40 -0.79 10.31
N GLU A 124 8.49 -1.70 9.91
CA GLU A 124 8.84 -2.88 9.11
C GLU A 124 9.46 -2.50 7.76
N LEU A 125 8.86 -1.53 7.07
CA LEU A 125 9.38 -1.04 5.80
C LEU A 125 10.74 -0.36 5.95
N ASP A 126 10.91 0.46 7.00
CA ASP A 126 12.16 1.12 7.30
C ASP A 126 13.27 0.13 7.62
N PHE A 127 12.95 -0.94 8.37
CA PHE A 127 13.87 -2.05 8.61
C PHE A 127 14.20 -2.79 7.31
N PHE A 128 13.20 -3.09 6.48
CA PHE A 128 13.41 -3.77 5.20
C PHE A 128 14.36 -3.00 4.25
N ILE A 129 14.27 -1.66 4.24
CA ILE A 129 15.09 -0.82 3.36
C ILE A 129 16.49 -0.57 3.93
N LYS A 130 16.60 -0.32 5.24
CA LYS A 130 17.84 0.19 5.86
C LYS A 130 18.60 -0.84 6.68
N GLY A 131 17.94 -1.93 7.09
CA GLY A 131 18.47 -2.88 8.07
C GLY A 131 18.72 -2.26 9.44
N ASN A 132 19.62 -2.85 10.21
CA ASN A 132 20.10 -2.30 11.48
C ASN A 132 21.19 -1.24 11.24
N ILE A 133 20.82 0.03 11.45
CA ILE A 133 21.75 1.17 11.36
C ILE A 133 22.41 1.52 12.71
N SER A 134 22.18 0.72 13.76
CA SER A 134 22.75 0.95 15.09
C SER A 134 24.26 0.72 15.07
N LEU A 135 24.99 1.62 15.74
CA LEU A 135 26.42 1.45 16.00
C LEU A 135 26.69 0.58 17.23
N GLU A 136 25.67 0.33 18.05
CA GLU A 136 25.78 -0.51 19.24
C GLU A 136 25.76 -1.98 18.86
N LYS A 137 26.81 -2.70 19.29
CA LYS A 137 26.90 -4.15 19.10
C LYS A 137 25.94 -4.88 20.03
N SER A 138 25.28 -5.90 19.50
CA SER A 138 24.41 -6.77 20.26
C SER A 138 25.15 -7.51 21.39
N LYS A 139 24.44 -7.79 22.48
CA LYS A 139 24.96 -8.60 23.59
C LYS A 139 25.17 -10.06 23.19
N ARG A 140 24.32 -10.58 22.29
CA ARG A 140 24.40 -11.95 21.78
C ARG A 140 25.47 -12.02 20.71
N LYS A 141 26.53 -12.80 20.94
CA LYS A 141 27.63 -12.93 19.98
C LYS A 141 27.21 -13.74 18.77
N LYS A 142 27.79 -13.42 17.61
CA LYS A 142 27.57 -14.23 16.41
C LYS A 142 28.06 -15.67 16.62
N PRO A 143 27.28 -16.68 16.18
CA PRO A 143 27.62 -18.08 16.42
C PRO A 143 28.68 -18.62 15.45
N PHE A 144 28.71 -18.11 14.22
CA PHE A 144 29.57 -18.65 13.16
C PHE A 144 30.44 -17.58 12.50
N ALA A 145 31.64 -17.98 12.06
CA ALA A 145 32.59 -17.07 11.41
C ALA A 145 32.20 -16.68 9.98
N TRP A 146 31.41 -17.51 9.28
CA TRP A 146 30.93 -17.23 7.92
C TRP A 146 29.84 -16.16 7.88
N LEU A 147 29.15 -15.92 9.02
CA LEU A 147 28.13 -14.90 9.12
C LEU A 147 28.79 -13.52 9.29
N HIS A 148 28.40 -12.58 8.44
CA HIS A 148 28.87 -11.21 8.51
C HIS A 148 28.30 -10.50 9.75
N ASP A 149 29.10 -9.65 10.38
CA ASP A 149 28.73 -8.98 11.63
C ASP A 149 27.44 -8.15 11.44
N GLN A 150 27.33 -7.41 10.33
CA GLN A 150 26.12 -6.62 10.02
C GLN A 150 24.87 -7.50 9.92
N THR A 151 24.94 -8.63 9.22
CA THR A 151 23.80 -9.53 9.05
C THR A 151 23.35 -10.11 10.38
N TRP A 152 24.30 -10.41 11.28
CA TRP A 152 23.96 -10.85 12.62
C TRP A 152 23.23 -9.75 13.42
N GLU A 153 23.73 -8.52 13.37
CA GLU A 153 23.07 -7.37 14.01
C GLU A 153 21.67 -7.10 13.43
N ASP A 154 21.47 -7.32 12.13
CA ASP A 154 20.15 -7.26 11.48
C ASP A 154 19.22 -8.35 12.03
N CYS A 155 19.68 -9.60 12.12
CA CYS A 155 18.90 -10.71 12.70
C CYS A 155 18.55 -10.45 14.17
N VAL A 156 19.48 -9.92 14.96
CA VAL A 156 19.23 -9.60 16.37
C VAL A 156 18.17 -8.51 16.50
N ARG A 157 18.26 -7.46 15.69
CA ARG A 157 17.24 -6.42 15.66
C ARG A 157 15.90 -6.98 15.20
N LEU A 158 15.87 -7.81 14.17
CA LEU A 158 14.65 -8.43 13.65
C LEU A 158 13.94 -9.25 14.72
N ALA A 159 14.67 -10.11 15.43
CA ALA A 159 14.12 -10.93 16.51
C ALA A 159 13.62 -10.11 17.72
N ARG A 160 14.22 -8.94 17.97
CA ARG A 160 13.86 -8.05 19.08
C ARG A 160 12.66 -7.16 18.77
N ASP A 161 12.63 -6.56 17.58
CA ASP A 161 11.63 -5.56 17.21
C ASP A 161 10.36 -6.22 16.65
N PHE A 162 10.48 -7.40 16.02
CA PHE A 162 9.38 -8.14 15.39
C PHE A 162 9.22 -9.53 16.03
N THR A 163 8.96 -9.54 17.33
CA THR A 163 8.94 -10.77 18.16
C THR A 163 7.84 -11.75 17.78
N THR A 164 6.71 -11.29 17.24
CA THR A 164 5.57 -12.14 16.90
C THR A 164 5.92 -13.17 15.82
N GLU A 165 6.74 -12.78 14.85
CA GLU A 165 7.12 -13.61 13.70
C GLU A 165 8.55 -14.16 13.84
N PHE A 166 9.47 -13.44 14.51
CA PHE A 166 10.91 -13.73 14.47
C PHE A 166 11.55 -14.04 15.83
N ALA A 167 10.77 -14.26 16.90
CA ALA A 167 11.33 -14.53 18.23
C ALA A 167 12.35 -15.68 18.27
N THR A 168 12.13 -16.76 17.52
CA THR A 168 13.00 -17.95 17.53
C THR A 168 14.17 -17.85 16.55
N LEU A 169 14.23 -16.82 15.71
CA LEU A 169 15.17 -16.73 14.59
C LEU A 169 16.62 -16.93 15.02
N LEU A 170 17.04 -16.29 16.11
CA LEU A 170 18.41 -16.37 16.59
C LEU A 170 18.77 -17.77 17.06
N ASP A 171 17.84 -18.44 17.73
CA ASP A 171 18.02 -19.82 18.18
C ASP A 171 18.04 -20.76 16.96
N ASP A 172 17.16 -20.55 15.99
CA ASP A 172 17.09 -21.36 14.76
C ASP A 172 18.35 -21.25 13.92
N ILE A 173 18.98 -20.08 13.86
CA ILE A 173 20.28 -19.89 13.19
C ILE A 173 21.36 -20.69 13.92
N GLU A 174 21.43 -20.60 15.25
CA GLU A 174 22.43 -21.27 16.07
C GLU A 174 22.35 -22.80 16.00
N HIS A 175 21.13 -23.35 15.97
CA HIS A 175 20.95 -24.81 15.99
C HIS A 175 21.02 -25.45 14.61
N ASN A 176 20.79 -24.69 13.52
CA ASN A 176 20.66 -25.22 12.17
C ASN A 176 21.70 -24.67 11.18
N GLU A 177 22.98 -24.61 11.57
CA GLU A 177 24.06 -24.03 10.74
C GLU A 177 24.05 -24.54 9.29
N SER A 178 23.91 -25.85 9.11
CA SER A 178 23.99 -26.49 7.78
C SER A 178 22.86 -26.08 6.82
N VAL A 179 21.73 -25.60 7.35
CA VAL A 179 20.61 -25.09 6.55
C VAL A 179 20.86 -23.64 6.17
N TRP A 180 21.29 -22.81 7.12
CA TRP A 180 21.51 -21.37 6.92
C TRP A 180 22.78 -21.02 6.14
N LYS A 181 23.74 -21.94 6.07
CA LYS A 181 25.00 -21.76 5.32
C LYS A 181 24.87 -22.08 3.82
N LYS A 182 23.80 -22.77 3.41
CA LYS A 182 23.56 -23.13 1.99
C LYS A 182 23.18 -21.92 1.17
#